data_AF-A0A5C7ERK8-F1
#
_entry.id   AF-A0A5C7ERK8-F1
#
_cell.length_a   1.000
_cell.length_b   1.000
_cell.length_c   1.000
_cell.angle_alpha   90.00
_cell.angle_beta   90.00
_cell.angle_gamma   90.00
#
_symmetry.space_group_name_H-M   'P 1'
#
loop_
_entity.id
_entity.type
_entity.pdbx_description
1 polymer ?
#
loop_
_entity_poly.entity_id
_entity_poly.type
_entity_poly.pdbx_seq_one_letter_code
_entity_poly.pdbx_strand_id
1 'polypeptide(L)'
;MHASTRWLMAEIAIIGAVLTLLSIAGYPLILPYQWHKLLHIFGAVIFLGNIIVTGVWMALAEQNKDKPTLHFASRVVNWADVFFTAPGVLLILANGLIMAMNAWGGLLNTSWVALALFLFTLSGIVWVGVLVRYQNRLIQLSSNPVASGEQLPEAYFQTLHRWYFWGVVATILPLISLVLMVIKPRFW
;
A
#
# COMPACT_ATOMS: atom_id res chain seq x y z
N MET A 1 17.76 8.68 -0.40
CA MET A 1 16.93 7.46 -0.18
C MET A 1 17.73 6.50 0.69
N HIS A 2 17.15 6.03 1.79
CA HIS A 2 17.80 5.02 2.63
C HIS A 2 18.01 3.73 1.83
N ALA A 3 19.10 3.00 2.09
CA ALA A 3 19.45 1.79 1.34
C ALA A 3 18.34 0.72 1.36
N SER A 4 17.57 0.64 2.46
CA SER A 4 16.44 -0.29 2.63
C SER A 4 15.26 0.00 1.70
N THR A 5 14.95 1.27 1.43
CA THR A 5 13.83 1.65 0.55
C THR A 5 14.12 1.34 -0.93
N ARG A 6 15.39 1.37 -1.34
CA ARG A 6 15.80 0.99 -2.71
C ARG A 6 15.71 -0.51 -2.94
N TRP A 7 16.17 -1.28 -1.95
CA TRP A 7 16.13 -2.75 -2.00
C TRP A 7 14.70 -3.25 -2.10
N LEU A 8 13.78 -2.65 -1.34
CA LEU A 8 12.38 -3.06 -1.36
C LEU A 8 11.63 -2.71 -2.62
N MET A 9 11.87 -1.53 -3.18
CA MET A 9 11.27 -1.14 -4.46
C MET A 9 11.75 -2.07 -5.58
N ALA A 10 13.01 -2.51 -5.53
CA ALA A 10 13.54 -3.52 -6.45
C ALA A 10 12.88 -4.89 -6.22
N GLU A 11 12.68 -5.31 -4.97
CA GLU A 11 12.06 -6.59 -4.64
C GLU A 11 10.57 -6.63 -5.02
N ILE A 12 9.81 -5.56 -4.75
CA ILE A 12 8.42 -5.39 -5.22
C ILE A 12 8.36 -5.41 -6.76
N ALA A 13 9.28 -4.72 -7.43
CA ALA A 13 9.34 -4.70 -8.88
C ALA A 13 9.68 -6.09 -9.45
N ILE A 14 10.59 -6.83 -8.82
CA ILE A 14 10.96 -8.19 -9.22
C ILE A 14 9.79 -9.15 -8.99
N ILE A 15 9.13 -9.10 -7.84
CA ILE A 15 8.02 -10.02 -7.57
C ILE A 15 6.80 -9.66 -8.42
N GLY A 16 6.52 -8.36 -8.62
CA GLY A 16 5.51 -7.89 -9.56
C GLY A 16 5.79 -8.36 -10.98
N ALA A 17 7.05 -8.30 -11.44
CA ALA A 17 7.47 -8.80 -12.75
C ALA A 17 7.34 -10.33 -12.85
N VAL A 18 7.74 -11.08 -11.82
CA VAL A 18 7.65 -12.54 -11.78
C VAL A 18 6.19 -13.00 -11.79
N LEU A 19 5.31 -12.37 -11.01
CA LEU A 19 3.88 -12.69 -10.99
C LEU A 19 3.19 -12.34 -12.31
N THR A 20 3.58 -11.21 -12.91
CA THR A 20 3.10 -10.82 -14.25
C THR A 20 3.57 -11.81 -15.31
N LEU A 21 4.82 -12.26 -15.26
CA LEU A 21 5.38 -13.26 -16.15
C LEU A 21 4.71 -14.64 -15.99
N LEU A 22 4.47 -15.08 -14.76
CA LEU A 22 3.76 -16.33 -14.46
C LEU A 22 2.30 -16.28 -14.93
N SER A 23 1.65 -15.12 -14.83
CA SER A 23 0.29 -14.91 -15.30
C SER A 23 0.18 -14.82 -16.83
N ILE A 24 1.18 -14.24 -17.51
CA ILE A 24 1.24 -14.14 -18.99
C ILE A 24 1.59 -15.50 -19.63
N ALA A 25 2.41 -16.31 -18.96
CA ALA A 25 2.86 -17.60 -19.49
C ALA A 25 1.77 -18.69 -19.54
N GLY A 26 0.51 -18.38 -19.20
CA GLY A 26 -0.61 -19.31 -19.35
C GLY A 26 -0.52 -20.54 -18.45
N TYR A 27 0.20 -20.44 -17.33
CA TYR A 27 0.28 -21.54 -16.37
C TYR A 27 -1.13 -21.81 -15.81
N PRO A 28 -1.57 -23.09 -15.76
CA PRO A 28 -2.81 -23.45 -15.10
C PRO A 28 -2.76 -22.97 -13.64
N LEU A 29 -3.94 -22.73 -13.05
CA LEU A 29 -4.11 -22.49 -11.62
C LEU A 29 -3.23 -23.47 -10.83
N ILE A 30 -2.07 -23.00 -10.33
CA ILE A 30 -1.10 -23.84 -9.61
C ILE A 30 -1.78 -24.41 -8.35
N LEU A 31 -2.70 -23.63 -7.79
CA LEU A 31 -3.58 -24.02 -6.70
C LEU A 31 -5.04 -23.94 -7.12
N PRO A 32 -5.95 -24.72 -6.49
CA PRO A 32 -7.39 -24.57 -6.72
C PRO A 32 -7.89 -23.13 -6.52
N TYR A 33 -8.96 -22.74 -7.24
CA TYR A 33 -9.53 -21.39 -7.19
C TYR A 33 -9.77 -20.86 -5.76
N GLN A 34 -10.22 -21.72 -4.84
CA GLN A 34 -10.50 -21.33 -3.45
C GLN A 34 -9.25 -20.87 -2.69
N TRP A 35 -8.08 -21.44 -3.00
CA TRP A 35 -6.80 -21.02 -2.39
C TRP A 35 -6.36 -19.65 -2.90
N HIS A 36 -6.49 -19.40 -4.20
CA HIS A 36 -6.23 -18.07 -4.75
C HIS A 36 -7.18 -17.03 -4.17
N LYS A 37 -8.47 -17.37 -4.03
CA LYS A 37 -9.46 -16.50 -3.39
C LYS A 37 -9.09 -16.21 -1.92
N LEU A 38 -8.68 -17.24 -1.17
CA LEU A 38 -8.21 -17.08 0.22
C LEU A 38 -7.01 -16.14 0.30
N LEU A 39 -5.98 -16.37 -0.51
CA LEU A 39 -4.77 -15.54 -0.54
C LEU A 39 -5.06 -14.10 -0.97
N HIS A 40 -5.95 -13.90 -1.94
CA HIS A 40 -6.40 -12.57 -2.36
C HIS A 40 -7.09 -11.82 -1.21
N ILE A 41 -8.03 -12.46 -0.51
CA ILE A 41 -8.75 -11.87 0.63
C ILE A 41 -7.78 -11.60 1.79
N PHE A 42 -6.88 -12.54 2.08
CA PHE A 42 -5.86 -12.37 3.12
C PHE A 42 -4.95 -11.17 2.82
N GLY A 43 -4.52 -11.02 1.56
CA GLY A 43 -3.80 -9.84 1.10
C GLY A 43 -4.58 -8.54 1.34
N ALA A 44 -5.88 -8.54 1.02
CA ALA A 44 -6.76 -7.39 1.26
C ALA A 44 -6.88 -7.04 2.75
N VAL A 45 -7.02 -8.03 3.63
CA VAL A 45 -7.09 -7.83 5.09
C VAL A 45 -5.81 -7.18 5.62
N ILE A 46 -4.64 -7.71 5.26
CA ILE A 46 -3.36 -7.17 5.72
C ILE A 46 -3.11 -5.76 5.15
N PHE A 47 -3.33 -5.58 3.84
CA PHE A 47 -3.11 -4.31 3.17
C PHE A 47 -4.02 -3.20 3.73
N LEU A 48 -5.33 -3.42 3.74
CA LEU A 48 -6.29 -2.42 4.23
C LEU A 48 -6.12 -2.18 5.73
N GLY A 49 -5.90 -3.23 6.50
CA GLY A 49 -5.61 -3.12 7.94
C GLY A 49 -4.40 -2.23 8.19
N ASN A 50 -3.29 -2.46 7.47
CA ASN A 50 -2.07 -1.67 7.64
C ASN A 50 -2.27 -0.20 7.28
N ILE A 51 -2.83 0.13 6.11
CA ILE A 51 -2.93 1.53 5.67
C ILE A 51 -3.87 2.35 6.57
N ILE A 52 -4.94 1.74 7.09
CA ILE A 52 -5.88 2.40 8.01
C ILE A 52 -5.23 2.60 9.38
N VAL A 53 -4.70 1.53 9.96
CA VAL A 53 -4.11 1.56 11.31
C VAL A 53 -2.88 2.47 11.34
N THR A 54 -2.09 2.51 10.26
CA THR A 54 -0.95 3.42 10.10
C THR A 54 -1.31 4.88 10.21
N GLY A 55 -2.41 5.31 9.58
CA GLY A 55 -2.91 6.68 9.77
C GLY A 55 -3.30 6.95 11.22
N VAL A 56 -4.00 6.01 11.87
CA VAL A 56 -4.49 6.15 13.24
C VAL A 56 -3.35 6.30 14.25
N TRP A 57 -2.40 5.37 14.29
CA TRP A 57 -1.33 5.46 15.29
C TRP A 57 -0.35 6.60 15.01
N MET A 58 -0.18 7.03 13.75
CA MET A 58 0.60 8.23 13.45
C MET A 58 -0.07 9.50 14.01
N ALA A 59 -1.41 9.60 13.88
CA ALA A 59 -2.17 10.69 14.48
C ALA A 59 -2.10 10.68 16.03
N LEU A 60 -2.12 9.50 16.64
CA LEU A 60 -1.90 9.37 18.10
C LEU A 60 -0.47 9.76 18.50
N ALA A 61 0.54 9.38 17.71
CA ALA A 61 1.93 9.77 17.94
C ALA A 61 2.12 11.30 17.88
N GLU A 62 1.41 11.97 16.97
CA GLU A 62 1.43 13.43 16.86
C GLU A 62 0.84 14.13 18.08
N GLN A 63 -0.16 13.55 18.75
CA GLN A 63 -0.75 14.14 19.97
C GLN A 63 0.27 14.30 21.10
N ASN A 64 1.25 13.38 21.19
CA ASN A 64 2.32 13.46 22.18
C ASN A 64 3.33 14.58 21.90
N LYS A 65 3.44 15.02 20.64
CA LYS A 65 4.31 16.10 20.15
C LYS A 65 5.80 15.98 20.53
N ASP A 66 6.26 14.83 21.01
CA ASP A 66 7.66 14.61 21.34
C ASP A 66 8.44 14.05 20.14
N LYS A 67 9.66 14.58 19.97
CA LYS A 67 10.54 14.22 18.85
C LYS A 67 10.89 12.72 18.80
N PRO A 68 11.24 12.05 19.93
CA PRO A 68 11.53 10.61 19.91
C PRO A 68 10.37 9.75 19.38
N THR A 69 9.14 9.97 19.87
CA THR A 69 7.96 9.23 19.43
C THR A 69 7.68 9.48 17.95
N LEU A 70 7.73 10.74 17.50
CA LEU A 70 7.47 11.09 16.10
C LEU A 70 8.53 10.58 15.13
N HIS A 71 9.80 10.54 15.56
CA HIS A 71 10.88 9.93 14.78
C HIS A 71 10.68 8.42 14.65
N PHE A 72 10.41 7.73 15.76
CA PHE A 72 10.13 6.29 15.78
C PHE A 72 8.93 5.96 14.90
N ALA A 73 7.82 6.68 15.11
CA ALA A 73 6.60 6.60 14.33
C ALA A 73 6.89 6.72 12.82
N SER A 74 7.57 7.79 12.40
CA SER A 74 7.94 8.01 10.99
C SER A 74 8.73 6.85 10.38
N ARG A 75 9.63 6.23 11.15
CA ARG A 75 10.40 5.07 10.70
C ARG A 75 9.55 3.81 10.61
N VAL A 76 8.68 3.59 11.58
CA VAL A 76 7.78 2.43 11.62
C VAL A 76 6.79 2.46 10.46
N VAL A 77 6.33 3.64 10.01
CA VAL A 77 5.46 3.74 8.82
C VAL A 77 6.11 3.05 7.61
N ASN A 78 7.38 3.36 7.32
CA ASN A 78 8.10 2.76 6.20
C ASN A 78 8.26 1.24 6.37
N TRP A 79 8.59 0.78 7.58
CA TRP A 79 8.72 -0.66 7.84
C TRP A 79 7.37 -1.40 7.76
N ALA A 80 6.30 -0.77 8.22
CA ALA A 80 4.96 -1.32 8.11
C ALA A 80 4.56 -1.47 6.63
N ASP A 81 4.87 -0.48 5.80
CA ASP A 81 4.64 -0.58 4.36
C ASP A 81 5.43 -1.73 3.71
N VAL A 82 6.65 -1.94 4.16
CA VAL A 82 7.52 -3.01 3.69
C VAL A 82 6.96 -4.39 4.04
N PHE A 83 6.53 -4.59 5.29
CA PHE A 83 6.13 -5.91 5.77
C PHE A 83 4.65 -6.24 5.56
N PHE A 84 3.80 -5.24 5.37
CA PHE A 84 2.35 -5.44 5.26
C PHE A 84 1.77 -4.88 3.96
N THR A 85 2.06 -3.63 3.59
CA THR A 85 1.50 -3.02 2.38
C THR A 85 1.99 -3.75 1.12
N ALA A 86 3.30 -3.92 0.96
CA ALA A 86 3.88 -4.54 -0.23
C ALA A 86 3.49 -6.01 -0.40
N PRO A 87 3.60 -6.89 0.63
CA PRO A 87 3.11 -8.26 0.53
C PRO A 87 1.59 -8.34 0.33
N GLY A 88 0.82 -7.45 0.97
CA GLY A 88 -0.63 -7.38 0.76
C GLY A 88 -1.00 -7.06 -0.68
N VAL A 89 -0.38 -6.04 -1.28
CA VAL A 89 -0.53 -5.66 -2.70
C VAL A 89 -0.21 -6.83 -3.62
N LEU A 90 0.90 -7.51 -3.35
CA LEU A 90 1.36 -8.66 -4.11
C LEU A 90 0.34 -9.80 -4.07
N LEU A 91 -0.17 -10.15 -2.89
CA LEU A 91 -1.18 -11.19 -2.72
C LEU A 91 -2.50 -10.80 -3.42
N ILE A 92 -2.92 -9.54 -3.33
CA ILE A 92 -4.13 -9.04 -4.00
C ILE A 92 -3.98 -9.16 -5.52
N LEU A 93 -2.92 -8.59 -6.09
CA LEU A 93 -2.73 -8.50 -7.54
C LEU A 93 -2.45 -9.87 -8.16
N ALA A 94 -1.52 -10.65 -7.60
CA ALA A 94 -1.19 -11.99 -8.09
C ALA A 94 -2.44 -12.84 -8.26
N ASN A 95 -3.16 -13.02 -7.14
CA ASN A 95 -4.28 -13.94 -7.09
C ASN A 95 -5.51 -13.36 -7.81
N GLY A 96 -5.71 -12.04 -7.75
CA GLY A 96 -6.80 -11.36 -8.46
C GLY A 96 -6.67 -11.50 -9.97
N LEU A 97 -5.48 -11.27 -10.53
CA LEU A 97 -5.20 -11.39 -11.96
C LEU A 97 -5.34 -12.84 -12.44
N ILE A 98 -4.74 -13.80 -11.71
CA ILE A 98 -4.85 -15.23 -12.01
C ILE A 98 -6.33 -15.66 -12.05
N MET A 99 -7.12 -15.28 -11.03
CA MET A 99 -8.55 -15.61 -11.01
C MET A 99 -9.32 -14.94 -12.15
N ALA A 100 -9.06 -13.66 -12.44
CA ALA A 100 -9.77 -12.92 -13.49
C ALA A 100 -9.50 -13.51 -14.89
N MET A 101 -8.26 -13.89 -15.18
CA MET A 101 -7.89 -14.48 -16.47
C MET A 101 -8.48 -15.89 -16.67
N ASN A 102 -8.47 -16.72 -15.62
CA ASN A 102 -8.88 -18.13 -15.75
C ASN A 102 -10.37 -18.39 -15.54
N ALA A 103 -11.05 -17.60 -14.70
CA ALA A 103 -12.43 -17.88 -14.30
C ALA A 103 -13.46 -16.87 -14.84
N TRP A 104 -13.04 -15.68 -15.27
CA TRP A 104 -13.94 -14.58 -15.63
C TRP A 104 -13.76 -14.06 -17.06
N GLY A 105 -13.05 -14.82 -17.91
CA GLY A 105 -12.86 -14.47 -19.32
C GLY A 105 -12.01 -13.23 -19.56
N GLY A 106 -11.23 -12.78 -18.57
CA GLY A 106 -10.30 -11.65 -18.68
C GLY A 106 -10.75 -10.38 -17.95
N LEU A 107 -9.77 -9.50 -17.71
CA LEU A 107 -9.90 -8.28 -16.89
C LEU A 107 -10.91 -7.27 -17.41
N LEU A 108 -10.96 -7.05 -18.73
CA LEU A 108 -11.80 -6.02 -19.35
C LEU A 108 -13.24 -6.49 -19.59
N ASN A 109 -13.48 -7.80 -19.59
CA ASN A 109 -14.82 -8.38 -19.73
C ASN A 109 -15.62 -8.29 -18.42
N THR A 110 -14.97 -7.95 -17.31
CA THR A 110 -15.60 -7.88 -15.99
C THR A 110 -15.53 -6.46 -15.43
N SER A 111 -16.63 -5.71 -15.57
CA SER A 111 -16.62 -4.25 -15.38
C SER A 111 -16.16 -3.77 -14.02
N TRP A 112 -16.65 -4.40 -12.95
CA TRP A 112 -16.26 -4.04 -11.59
C TRP A 112 -14.80 -4.39 -11.30
N VAL A 113 -14.26 -5.46 -11.91
CA VAL A 113 -12.84 -5.86 -11.74
C VAL A 113 -11.93 -4.83 -12.41
N ALA A 114 -12.25 -4.42 -13.64
CA ALA A 114 -11.48 -3.40 -14.35
C ALA A 114 -11.45 -2.08 -13.56
N LEU A 115 -12.60 -1.61 -13.08
CA LEU A 115 -12.69 -0.38 -12.30
C LEU A 115 -12.00 -0.50 -10.94
N ALA A 116 -12.17 -1.62 -10.24
CA ALA A 116 -11.50 -1.89 -8.97
C ALA A 116 -9.97 -1.91 -9.12
N LEU A 117 -9.46 -2.54 -10.20
CA LEU A 117 -8.03 -2.55 -10.50
C LEU A 117 -7.51 -1.15 -10.84
N PHE A 118 -8.26 -0.35 -11.60
CA PHE A 118 -7.90 1.03 -11.90
C PHE A 118 -7.75 1.87 -10.62
N LEU A 119 -8.75 1.83 -9.73
CA LEU A 119 -8.70 2.57 -8.45
C LEU A 119 -7.54 2.11 -7.56
N PHE A 120 -7.32 0.80 -7.49
CA PHE A 120 -6.21 0.21 -6.74
C PHE A 120 -4.85 0.64 -7.30
N THR A 121 -4.71 0.65 -8.62
CA THR A 121 -3.48 1.11 -9.31
C THR A 121 -3.24 2.59 -9.07
N LEU A 122 -4.29 3.41 -9.13
CA LEU A 122 -4.19 4.84 -8.84
C LEU A 122 -3.71 5.10 -7.40
N SER A 123 -4.21 4.32 -6.43
CA SER A 123 -3.71 4.36 -5.05
C SER A 123 -2.22 4.01 -4.97
N GLY A 124 -1.79 2.94 -5.65
CA GLY A 124 -0.37 2.57 -5.72
C GLY A 124 0.51 3.66 -6.32
N ILE A 125 0.05 4.36 -7.36
CA ILE A 125 0.73 5.51 -7.96
C ILE A 125 0.85 6.66 -6.96
N VAL A 126 -0.21 6.99 -6.22
CA VAL A 126 -0.16 8.01 -5.15
C VAL A 126 0.84 7.60 -4.07
N TRP A 127 0.85 6.33 -3.68
CA TRP A 127 1.77 5.83 -2.65
C TRP A 127 3.25 5.96 -3.08
N VAL A 128 3.63 5.38 -4.21
CA VAL A 128 5.02 5.45 -4.72
C VAL A 128 5.40 6.88 -5.14
N GLY A 129 4.48 7.58 -5.80
CA GLY A 129 4.67 8.92 -6.35
C GLY A 129 4.73 10.01 -5.29
N VAL A 130 4.01 9.87 -4.19
CA VAL A 130 3.82 10.96 -3.22
C VAL A 130 4.16 10.52 -1.80
N LEU A 131 3.54 9.47 -1.28
CA LEU A 131 3.68 9.11 0.14
C LEU A 131 5.10 8.70 0.52
N VAL A 132 5.75 7.85 -0.28
CA VAL A 132 7.14 7.41 -0.03
C VAL A 132 8.10 8.58 0.07
N ARG A 133 7.90 9.64 -0.73
CA ARG A 133 8.72 10.85 -0.67
C ARG A 133 8.51 11.59 0.66
N TYR A 134 7.26 11.75 1.10
CA TYR A 134 6.96 12.40 2.37
C TYR A 134 7.41 11.58 3.58
N GLN A 135 7.23 10.27 3.59
CA GLN A 135 7.69 9.42 4.70
C GLN A 135 9.20 9.52 4.89
N ASN A 136 9.96 9.47 3.79
CA ASN A 136 11.42 9.65 3.84
C ASN A 136 11.82 11.05 4.34
N ARG A 137 11.07 12.09 3.96
CA ARG A 137 11.30 13.47 4.43
C ARG A 137 11.00 13.61 5.92
N LEU A 138 9.95 12.96 6.44
CA LEU A 138 9.65 12.93 7.87
C LEU A 138 10.78 12.30 8.68
N ILE A 139 11.35 11.18 8.20
CA ILE A 139 12.51 10.55 8.85
C ILE A 139 13.72 11.49 8.85
N GLN A 140 14.02 12.14 7.72
CA GLN A 140 15.15 13.08 7.62
C GLN A 140 14.99 14.29 8.54
N LEU A 141 13.80 14.88 8.61
CA LEU A 141 13.55 16.06 9.45
C LEU A 141 13.55 15.71 10.94
N SER A 142 13.31 14.44 11.29
CA SER A 142 13.32 13.96 12.67
C SER A 142 14.65 13.30 13.10
N SER A 143 15.57 13.02 12.17
CA SER A 143 16.80 12.27 12.44
C SER A 143 17.93 13.06 13.10
N ASN A 144 17.85 14.39 13.16
CA ASN A 144 18.93 15.19 13.74
C ASN A 144 19.12 14.85 15.22
N PRO A 145 20.31 14.38 15.64
CA PRO A 145 20.61 14.12 17.04
C PRO A 145 20.70 15.47 17.75
N VAL A 146 19.69 15.81 18.53
CA VAL A 146 19.72 17.02 19.34
C VAL A 146 19.24 16.69 20.74
N ALA A 147 19.78 17.42 21.71
CA ALA A 147 19.51 17.26 23.13
C ALA A 147 18.01 17.09 23.42
N SER A 148 17.72 16.28 24.44
CA SER A 148 16.38 16.11 24.99
C SER A 148 15.71 17.48 25.19
N GLY A 149 14.59 17.74 24.49
CA GLY A 149 13.80 18.97 24.62
C GLY A 149 13.74 19.85 23.37
N GLU A 150 14.51 19.57 22.33
CA GLU A 150 14.44 20.37 21.09
C GLU A 150 13.21 20.02 20.24
N GLN A 151 12.44 21.04 19.87
CA GLN A 151 11.21 20.89 19.10
C GLN A 151 11.50 20.50 17.65
N LEU A 152 10.61 19.70 17.05
CA LEU A 152 10.69 19.38 15.62
C LEU A 152 10.48 20.65 14.77
N PRO A 153 11.18 20.79 13.63
CA PRO A 153 11.02 21.95 12.77
C PRO A 153 9.60 22.01 12.20
N GLU A 154 9.08 23.21 11.97
CA GLU A 154 7.74 23.41 11.39
C GLU A 154 7.56 22.67 10.05
N ALA A 155 8.63 22.57 9.27
CA ALA A 155 8.67 21.82 8.03
C ALA A 155 8.30 20.32 8.20
N TYR A 156 8.53 19.74 9.38
CA TYR A 156 8.11 18.37 9.70
C TYR A 156 6.58 18.28 9.71
N PHE A 157 5.91 19.15 10.46
CA PHE A 157 4.44 19.16 10.56
C PHE A 157 3.77 19.52 9.24
N GLN A 158 4.33 20.47 8.48
CA GLN A 158 3.83 20.74 7.12
C GLN A 158 3.95 19.51 6.20
N THR A 159 5.03 18.73 6.33
CA THR A 159 5.20 17.47 5.61
C THR A 159 4.20 16.42 6.09
N LEU A 160 3.98 16.33 7.40
CA LEU A 160 3.07 15.36 8.03
C LEU A 160 1.61 15.60 7.61
N HIS A 161 1.14 16.85 7.61
CA HIS A 161 -0.21 17.19 7.16
C HIS A 161 -0.44 16.85 5.68
N ARG A 162 0.56 17.11 4.82
CA ARG A 162 0.50 16.69 3.41
C ARG A 162 0.49 15.16 3.29
N TRP A 163 1.28 14.47 4.11
CA TRP A 163 1.28 13.01 4.16
C TRP A 163 -0.10 12.47 4.57
N TYR A 164 -0.78 13.04 5.58
CA TYR A 164 -2.14 12.63 5.93
C TYR A 164 -3.13 12.84 4.78
N PHE A 165 -3.13 14.02 4.14
CA PHE A 165 -4.04 14.29 3.02
C PHE A 165 -3.90 13.23 1.92
N TRP A 166 -2.67 12.99 1.47
CA TRP A 166 -2.42 11.97 0.46
C TRP A 166 -2.64 10.55 0.97
N GLY A 167 -2.46 10.29 2.27
CA GLY A 167 -2.73 9.02 2.91
C GLY A 167 -4.22 8.68 2.90
N VAL A 168 -5.07 9.67 3.19
CA VAL A 168 -6.54 9.56 3.08
C VAL A 168 -6.94 9.26 1.64
N VAL A 169 -6.41 10.00 0.66
CA VAL A 169 -6.67 9.75 -0.76
C VAL A 169 -6.25 8.32 -1.14
N ALA A 170 -5.03 7.91 -0.79
CA ALA A 170 -4.52 6.57 -1.07
C ALA A 170 -5.29 5.45 -0.35
N THR A 171 -6.02 5.76 0.73
CA THR A 171 -6.83 4.78 1.50
C THR A 171 -8.26 4.69 0.98
N ILE A 172 -8.88 5.82 0.60
CA ILE A 172 -10.26 5.83 0.07
C ILE A 172 -10.35 5.06 -1.25
N LEU A 173 -9.37 5.23 -2.14
CA LEU A 173 -9.34 4.55 -3.44
C LEU A 173 -9.45 3.01 -3.34
N PRO A 174 -8.61 2.30 -2.56
CA PRO A 174 -8.75 0.86 -2.38
C PRO A 174 -9.96 0.46 -1.54
N LEU A 175 -10.50 1.32 -0.67
CA LEU A 175 -11.78 1.07 -0.01
C LEU A 175 -12.94 1.03 -1.01
N ILE A 176 -12.97 1.95 -1.98
CA ILE A 176 -13.97 1.89 -3.08
C ILE A 176 -13.72 0.63 -3.93
N SER A 177 -12.46 0.28 -4.20
CA SER A 177 -12.09 -0.97 -4.89
C SER A 177 -12.62 -2.20 -4.16
N LEU A 178 -12.51 -2.25 -2.83
CA LEU A 178 -13.08 -3.32 -1.99
C LEU A 178 -14.61 -3.40 -2.18
N VAL A 179 -15.31 -2.27 -2.11
CA VAL A 179 -16.76 -2.21 -2.31
C VAL A 179 -17.16 -2.77 -3.67
N LEU A 180 -16.44 -2.42 -4.74
CA LEU A 180 -16.67 -2.97 -6.08
C LEU A 180 -16.46 -4.48 -6.14
N MET A 181 -15.43 -5.01 -5.46
CA MET A 181 -15.16 -6.45 -5.42
C MET A 181 -16.21 -7.24 -4.63
N VAL A 182 -16.89 -6.60 -3.68
CA VAL A 182 -17.96 -7.21 -2.88
C VAL A 182 -19.31 -7.13 -3.59
N ILE A 183 -19.73 -5.93 -4.01
CA ILE A 183 -21.04 -5.68 -4.62
C ILE A 183 -21.11 -6.23 -6.05
N LYS A 184 -19.99 -6.18 -6.79
CA LYS A 184 -19.87 -6.66 -8.17
C LYS A 184 -20.91 -6.06 -9.14
N PRO A 185 -21.06 -4.72 -9.19
CA PRO A 185 -22.00 -4.09 -10.12
C PRO A 185 -21.57 -4.32 -11.58
N ARG A 186 -22.55 -4.56 -12.45
CA ARG A 186 -22.34 -4.61 -13.91
C ARG A 186 -22.58 -3.23 -14.50
N PHE A 187 -21.59 -2.69 -15.19
CA PHE A 187 -21.66 -1.38 -15.84
C PHE A 187 -21.73 -1.50 -17.37
N TRP A 188 -21.15 -2.57 -17.92
CA TRP A 188 -21.20 -2.96 -19.32
C TRP A 188 -21.30 -4.47 -19.43
#